data_AF-A0A968JPF1-F1
#
_entry.id   AF-A0A968JPF1-F1
#
_cell.length_a   1.000
_cell.length_b   1.000
_cell.length_c   1.000
_cell.angle_alpha   90.00
_cell.angle_beta   90.00
_cell.angle_gamma   90.00
#
_symmetry.space_group_name_H-M   'P 1'
#
loop_
_entity.id
_entity.type
_entity.pdbx_description
1 polymer ?
#
loop_
_entity_poly.entity_id
_entity_poly.type
_entity_poly.pdbx_seq_one_letter_code
_entity_poly.pdbx_strand_id
1 'polypeptide(L)'
;MTEEAKSNKEKIAILYRFLQDNMRYVSVQLGIGGWQTYDAQYVEQNKYGDCKALSNFMKAMLKTLDIPAYTAAVYGDSRGVPLEAEEDFSFPLFNHVIYIFPMKKYG
;
A
#
# COMPACT_ATOMS: atom_id res chain seq x y z
N MET A 1 5.02 15.14 13.45
CA MET A 1 5.86 14.74 12.27
C MET A 1 5.59 15.58 11.03
N THR A 2 4.35 15.96 10.73
CA THR A 2 3.97 16.63 9.47
C THR A 2 3.47 18.07 9.66
N GLU A 3 3.64 18.66 10.84
CA GLU A 3 3.08 19.96 11.21
C GLU A 3 3.71 21.12 10.42
N GLU A 4 5.02 21.03 10.12
CA GLU A 4 5.75 22.06 9.37
C GLU A 4 5.62 21.91 7.84
N ALA A 5 5.01 20.81 7.36
CA ALA A 5 4.88 20.54 5.94
C ALA A 5 3.83 21.45 5.29
N LYS A 6 4.21 22.11 4.20
CA LYS A 6 3.45 23.16 3.51
C LYS A 6 2.49 22.60 2.46
N SER A 7 2.62 21.32 2.11
CA SER A 7 1.76 20.67 1.11
C SER A 7 1.46 19.22 1.43
N ASN A 8 0.37 18.69 0.87
CA ASN A 8 0.05 17.26 0.99
C ASN A 8 1.16 16.38 0.42
N LYS A 9 1.84 16.83 -0.65
CA LYS A 9 2.98 16.12 -1.23
C LYS A 9 4.12 15.99 -0.23
N GLU A 10 4.45 17.06 0.49
CA GLU A 10 5.47 17.02 1.55
C GLU A 10 5.06 16.12 2.71
N LYS A 11 3.81 16.20 3.17
CA LYS A 11 3.28 15.31 4.22
C LYS A 11 3.39 13.84 3.81
N ILE A 12 2.97 13.50 2.59
CA ILE A 12 3.07 12.15 2.03
C ILE A 12 4.53 11.70 1.97
N ALA A 13 5.45 12.55 1.51
CA ALA A 13 6.87 12.21 1.41
C ALA A 13 7.50 11.93 2.79
N ILE A 14 7.16 12.74 3.81
CA ILE A 14 7.61 12.53 5.20
C ILE A 14 7.11 11.19 5.74
N LEU A 15 5.81 10.92 5.58
CA LEU A 15 5.21 9.67 6.06
C LEU A 15 5.73 8.44 5.29
N TYR A 16 5.96 8.59 3.98
CA TYR A 16 6.54 7.53 3.17
C TYR A 16 7.98 7.22 3.59
N ARG A 17 8.79 8.24 3.86
CA ARG A 17 10.14 8.07 4.41
C ARG A 17 10.09 7.37 5.77
N PHE A 18 9.21 7.82 6.66
CA PHE A 18 9.01 7.18 7.96
C PHE A 18 8.65 5.69 7.82
N LEU A 19 7.71 5.35 6.93
CA LEU A 19 7.34 3.96 6.63
C LEU A 19 8.56 3.13 6.21
N GLN A 20 9.37 3.65 5.27
CA GLN A 20 10.55 2.96 4.76
C GLN A 20 11.62 2.75 5.84
N ASP A 21 11.83 3.75 6.70
CA ASP A 21 12.89 3.73 7.69
C ASP A 21 12.52 2.91 8.94
N ASN A 22 11.22 2.73 9.22
CA ASN A 22 10.73 2.15 10.47
C ASN A 22 10.04 0.80 10.33
N MET A 23 9.71 0.36 9.10
CA MET A 23 8.97 -0.88 8.87
C MET A 23 9.73 -1.81 7.94
N ARG A 24 9.75 -3.11 8.27
CA ARG A 24 10.36 -4.15 7.44
C ARG A 24 9.33 -4.82 6.54
N TYR A 25 9.70 -5.05 5.28
CA TYR A 25 8.89 -5.87 4.39
C TYR A 25 9.07 -7.36 4.75
N VAL A 26 7.97 -8.06 4.99
CA VAL A 26 7.94 -9.50 5.21
C VAL A 26 6.81 -10.10 4.38
N SER A 27 7.15 -10.99 3.46
CA SER A 27 6.15 -11.65 2.61
C SER A 27 5.32 -12.63 3.43
N VAL A 28 4.00 -12.43 3.46
CA VAL A 28 3.05 -13.35 4.10
C VAL A 28 2.09 -13.86 3.03
N GLN A 29 2.17 -15.16 2.75
CA GLN A 29 1.42 -15.81 1.66
C GLN A 29 0.66 -17.06 2.14
N LEU A 30 0.85 -17.46 3.40
CA LEU A 30 0.26 -18.70 3.91
C LEU A 30 -1.21 -18.48 4.29
N GLY A 31 -2.09 -19.30 3.70
CA GLY A 31 -3.51 -19.32 4.02
C GLY A 31 -4.20 -17.97 3.82
N ILE A 32 -5.11 -17.62 4.74
CA ILE A 32 -5.88 -16.37 4.66
C ILE A 32 -5.01 -15.12 4.69
N GLY A 33 -3.79 -15.18 5.26
CA GLY A 33 -2.85 -14.07 5.30
C GLY A 33 -2.33 -13.64 3.93
N GLY A 34 -2.42 -14.50 2.91
CA GLY A 34 -2.14 -14.11 1.53
C GLY A 34 -3.14 -13.09 0.96
N TRP A 35 -4.36 -13.04 1.54
CA TRP A 35 -5.48 -12.22 1.08
C TRP A 35 -5.85 -11.11 2.07
N GLN A 36 -5.85 -11.41 3.37
CA GLN A 36 -6.24 -10.50 4.42
C GLN A 36 -5.05 -9.65 4.88
N THR A 37 -5.26 -8.33 4.96
CA THR A 37 -4.25 -7.39 5.47
C THR A 37 -4.21 -7.38 7.01
N TYR A 38 -3.06 -7.04 7.59
CA TYR A 38 -2.94 -6.75 9.01
C TYR A 38 -3.45 -5.34 9.35
N ASP A 39 -3.93 -5.18 10.58
CA ASP A 39 -4.31 -3.88 11.12
C ASP A 39 -3.11 -2.94 11.23
N ALA A 40 -3.37 -1.65 11.07
CA ALA A 40 -2.34 -0.62 11.19
C ALA A 40 -1.64 -0.65 12.56
N GLN A 41 -2.38 -0.91 13.64
CA GLN A 41 -1.83 -1.05 15.00
C GLN A 41 -0.89 -2.27 15.11
N TYR A 42 -1.20 -3.38 14.43
CA TYR A 42 -0.32 -4.54 14.41
C TYR A 42 1.01 -4.21 13.74
N VAL A 43 0.97 -3.53 12.58
CA VAL A 43 2.18 -3.10 11.86
C VAL A 43 2.99 -2.12 12.70
N GLU A 44 2.34 -1.19 13.39
CA GLU A 44 3.01 -0.25 14.29
C GLU A 44 3.71 -0.94 15.45
N GLN A 45 3.07 -1.93 16.08
CA GLN A 45 3.65 -2.64 17.23
C GLN A 45 4.80 -3.56 16.81
N ASN A 46 4.64 -4.28 15.70
CA ASN A 46 5.58 -5.32 15.28
C ASN A 46 6.64 -4.82 14.29
N LYS A 47 6.47 -3.62 13.73
CA LYS A 47 7.39 -2.97 12.80
C LYS A 47 7.65 -3.76 11.50
N TYR A 48 6.68 -4.53 11.03
CA TYR A 48 6.76 -5.22 9.74
C TYR A 48 5.40 -5.45 9.08
N GLY A 49 5.42 -5.74 7.77
CA GLY A 49 4.24 -6.15 7.02
C GLY A 49 4.57 -6.54 5.58
N ASP A 50 3.61 -7.18 4.89
CA ASP A 50 3.68 -7.43 3.45
C ASP A 50 3.16 -6.21 2.65
N CYS A 51 2.98 -6.36 1.34
CA CYS A 51 2.48 -5.29 0.48
C CYS A 51 1.13 -4.72 0.93
N LYS A 52 0.22 -5.56 1.43
CA LYS A 52 -1.12 -5.18 1.88
C LYS A 52 -1.05 -4.49 3.24
N ALA A 53 -0.25 -5.02 4.16
CA ALA A 53 -0.12 -4.50 5.51
C ALA A 53 0.56 -3.12 5.54
N LEU A 54 1.70 -2.95 4.84
CA LEU A 54 2.40 -1.67 4.78
C LEU A 54 1.57 -0.60 4.04
N SER A 55 0.87 -1.02 2.99
CA SER A 55 -0.11 -0.18 2.29
C SER A 55 -1.25 0.29 3.20
N ASN A 56 -1.84 -0.62 4.00
CA ASN A 56 -2.90 -0.30 4.94
C ASN A 56 -2.41 0.63 6.06
N PHE A 57 -1.18 0.41 6.56
CA PHE A 57 -0.56 1.27 7.55
C PHE A 57 -0.34 2.70 7.02
N MET A 58 0.16 2.84 5.79
CA MET A 58 0.29 4.16 5.13
C MET A 58 -1.08 4.84 4.96
N LYS A 59 -2.11 4.11 4.54
CA LYS A 59 -3.49 4.64 4.46
C LYS A 59 -3.97 5.17 5.80
N ALA A 60 -3.73 4.44 6.89
CA ALA A 60 -4.16 4.84 8.22
C ALA A 60 -3.52 6.18 8.62
N MET A 61 -2.21 6.36 8.38
CA MET A 61 -1.53 7.64 8.62
C MET A 61 -2.07 8.78 7.73
N LEU A 62 -2.36 8.51 6.46
CA LEU A 62 -2.92 9.53 5.56
C LEU A 62 -4.35 9.93 5.94
N LYS A 63 -5.13 8.98 6.47
CA LYS A 63 -6.49 9.22 6.96
C LYS A 63 -6.52 10.21 8.11
N THR A 64 -5.51 10.24 8.99
CA THR A 64 -5.44 11.25 10.08
C THR A 64 -5.17 12.66 9.59
N LEU A 65 -4.80 12.81 8.31
CA LEU A 65 -4.53 14.09 7.66
C LEU A 65 -5.62 14.47 6.63
N ASP A 66 -6.72 13.71 6.59
CA ASP A 66 -7.79 13.83 5.59
C ASP A 66 -7.29 13.73 4.14
N ILE A 67 -6.19 13.01 3.91
CA ILE A 67 -5.67 12.74 2.57
C ILE A 67 -6.26 11.41 2.09
N PRO A 68 -7.11 11.40 1.05
CA PRO A 68 -7.69 10.17 0.54
C PRO A 68 -6.60 9.27 -0.06
N ALA A 69 -6.72 7.96 0.16
CA ALA A 69 -5.84 6.97 -0.44
C ALA A 69 -6.64 5.70 -0.74
N TYR A 70 -6.43 5.14 -1.93
CA TYR A 70 -7.19 4.05 -2.51
C TYR A 70 -6.31 2.83 -2.74
N THR A 71 -6.83 1.66 -2.44
CA THR A 71 -6.15 0.39 -2.72
C THR A 71 -6.21 0.09 -4.21
N ALA A 72 -5.09 -0.33 -4.79
CA ALA A 72 -5.04 -0.89 -6.12
C ALA A 72 -4.36 -2.25 -6.07
N ALA A 73 -5.09 -3.29 -6.46
CA ALA A 73 -4.50 -4.58 -6.79
C ALA A 73 -3.89 -4.46 -8.18
N VAL A 74 -2.61 -4.81 -8.30
CA VAL A 74 -1.86 -4.68 -9.53
C VAL A 74 -1.14 -5.99 -9.84
N TYR A 75 -0.91 -6.22 -11.11
CA TYR A 75 -0.02 -7.26 -11.57
C TYR A 75 1.24 -6.63 -12.14
N GLY A 76 2.38 -7.02 -11.60
CA GLY A 76 3.69 -6.62 -12.11
C GLY A 76 4.48 -7.85 -12.51
N ASP A 77 4.89 -7.93 -13.77
CA ASP A 77 5.89 -8.90 -14.22
C ASP A 77 6.94 -8.19 -15.09
N SER A 78 8.15 -8.76 -15.17
CA SER A 78 9.26 -8.17 -15.94
C SER A 78 9.17 -8.43 -17.44
N ARG A 79 8.18 -9.21 -17.89
CA ARG A 79 8.00 -9.65 -19.27
C ARG A 79 6.93 -8.85 -20.00
N GLY A 80 6.15 -8.05 -19.28
CA GLY A 80 5.07 -7.23 -19.82
C GLY A 80 3.93 -8.06 -20.41
N VAL A 81 3.78 -9.32 -19.99
CA VAL A 81 2.74 -10.20 -20.54
C VAL A 81 1.38 -9.72 -20.03
N PRO A 82 0.43 -9.36 -20.92
CA PRO A 82 -0.92 -9.02 -20.51
C PRO A 82 -1.54 -10.22 -19.78
N LEU A 83 -2.13 -9.97 -18.61
CA LEU A 83 -3.01 -10.95 -18.00
C LEU A 83 -4.33 -10.94 -18.75
N GLU A 84 -4.61 -12.02 -19.46
CA GLU A 84 -5.92 -12.28 -20.04
C GLU A 84 -6.76 -13.05 -19.02
N ALA A 85 -7.91 -12.52 -18.66
CA ALA A 85 -8.86 -13.23 -17.81
C ALA A 85 -9.59 -14.26 -18.68
N GLU A 86 -9.42 -15.55 -18.37
CA GLU A 86 -10.27 -16.59 -18.94
C GLU A 86 -11.57 -16.68 -18.14
N GLU A 87 -12.72 -16.62 -18.82
CA GLU A 87 -14.04 -16.62 -18.17
C GLU A 87 -14.30 -17.92 -17.38
N ASP A 88 -13.69 -19.03 -17.82
CA ASP A 88 -13.93 -20.37 -17.29
C ASP A 88 -12.89 -20.81 -16.23
N PHE A 89 -11.90 -19.96 -15.92
CA PHE A 89 -10.83 -20.31 -14.99
C PHE A 89 -10.59 -19.23 -13.93
N SER A 90 -10.73 -19.62 -12.66
CA SER A 90 -10.48 -18.72 -11.52
C SER A 90 -9.02 -18.74 -11.11
N PHE A 91 -8.36 -17.60 -11.23
CA PHE A 91 -7.00 -17.39 -10.74
C PHE A 91 -6.78 -15.95 -10.30
N PRO A 92 -5.79 -15.68 -9.42
CA PRO A 92 -5.49 -14.31 -9.00
C PRO A 92 -4.93 -13.48 -10.16
N LEU A 93 -5.70 -12.51 -10.65
CA LEU A 93 -5.28 -11.53 -11.68
C LEU A 93 -4.38 -10.41 -11.13
N PHE A 94 -3.81 -10.59 -9.95
CA PHE A 94 -2.90 -9.64 -9.31
C PHE A 94 -1.85 -10.39 -8.50
N ASN A 95 -0.68 -9.79 -8.34
CA ASN A 95 0.39 -10.33 -7.50
C ASN A 95 0.93 -9.32 -6.48
N HIS A 96 0.40 -8.09 -6.51
CA HIS A 96 0.83 -7.03 -5.61
C HIS A 96 -0.31 -6.07 -5.29
N VAL A 97 -0.21 -5.39 -4.16
CA VAL A 97 -1.17 -4.36 -3.74
C VAL A 97 -0.41 -3.10 -3.40
N ILE A 98 -0.82 -1.99 -4.01
CA ILE A 98 -0.29 -0.66 -3.77
C ILE A 98 -1.41 0.28 -3.31
N TYR A 99 -1.04 1.46 -2.83
CA TYR A 99 -1.98 2.54 -2.59
C TYR A 99 -1.72 3.73 -3.50
N ILE A 100 -2.81 4.29 -4.00
CA ILE A 100 -2.83 5.45 -4.87
C ILE A 100 -3.50 6.58 -4.10
N PHE A 101 -2.85 7.73 -4.03
CA PHE A 101 -3.40 8.95 -3.47
C PHE A 101 -3.58 9.95 -4.61
N PRO A 102 -4.78 10.53 -4.80
CA PRO A 102 -5.02 11.50 -5.85
C PRO A 102 -4.25 12.78 -5.53
N MET A 103 -3.25 13.10 -6.33
CA MET A 103 -2.68 14.44 -6.32
C MET A 103 -3.53 15.31 -7.24
N LYS A 104 -3.93 16.51 -6.78
CA LYS A 104 -4.49 17.52 -7.69
C LYS A 104 -3.50 17.69 -8.84
N LYS A 105 -3.98 17.52 -10.07
CA LYS A 105 -3.21 17.84 -11.28
C LYS A 105 -2.94 19.34 -11.20
N TYR A 106 -1.68 19.72 -11.00
CA TYR A 106 -1.30 21.10 -11.26
C TYR A 106 -1.49 21.32 -12.76
N GLY A 107 -2.25 22.35 -13.10
CA GLY A 107 -2.54 22.74 -14.48
C GLY A 107 -1.26 23.03 -15.26
#